data_AF-A0A956G359-F1
#
_entry.id   AF-A0A956G359-F1
#
_cell.length_a   1.000
_cell.length_b   1.000
_cell.length_c   1.000
_cell.angle_alpha   90.00
_cell.angle_beta   90.00
_cell.angle_gamma   90.00
#
_symmetry.space_group_name_H-M   'P 1'
#
loop_
_entity.id
_entity.type
_entity.pdbx_description
1 polymer ?
#
loop_
_entity_poly.entity_id
_entity_poly.type
_entity_poly.pdbx_seq_one_letter_code
_entity_poly.pdbx_strand_id
1 'polypeptide(L)'
;MVHEKGGQTQRFAFEGDNFSVGREDDNDLVLDRVNVSKHHLRFRRHEGRVECLDLDSTNGTYINGRRVTAARIVKRTDRVYVGDYILMLEGDDVSINPPEPPRPPSDAKAKRRREAAKGEVLPDFVELVDDTSGVFTSAQRVPAAGVESTYLDRIANQIVTSVLHSVPRLDPSKSSDIYDDDREQALTEIEAMIADLRDSHQLDTNVEVGPLKERIARELLEYGPLGDLMRDHEVREIQVVGSGPIHVIRETGPAERIDLRFTSERSLQLAIRRIARKRGLLVEGAQVLEGIVEHGFYLYAVLPPHAAKTPVLSLRRIRTDANSLAALVQEQVLSADMRELLALMLRECRRVVVCASGGVNLDRFMRAVVNEIPDTLRVACISDTGRLSHGHRGWVQVRRLKDPSDTIDLSSVLGVLLRGGLDQLVSQQCGQQDAAAVIDAIAGASRGAVVSLWGINAAHALTRLAALGSTMAGGALQPLTVSLAHAIDVVVRLNSGVNAEAMQVLEIIEPHVHADGTIEYRPLFTAGKAGDGTTEFKSTISLSRFLRTLREQGVPMPPRFHKL
;
A
#
# COMPACT_ATOMS: atom_id res chain seq x y z
N MET A 1 33.75 6.81 11.97
CA MET A 1 33.51 6.92 10.52
C MET A 1 32.33 7.84 10.26
N VAL A 2 32.46 8.76 9.31
CA VAL A 2 31.46 9.77 8.95
C VAL A 2 31.18 9.63 7.47
N HIS A 3 29.93 9.35 7.11
CA HIS A 3 29.49 9.22 5.74
C HIS A 3 28.53 10.35 5.39
N GLU A 4 28.92 11.21 4.46
CA GLU A 4 28.06 12.26 3.94
C GLU A 4 27.22 11.74 2.76
N LYS A 5 25.93 12.03 2.75
CA LYS A 5 25.03 11.63 1.66
C LYS A 5 25.46 12.27 0.34
N GLY A 6 25.99 11.44 -0.57
CA GLY A 6 26.52 11.88 -1.86
C GLY A 6 27.97 12.41 -1.81
N GLY A 7 28.63 12.33 -0.64
CA GLY A 7 30.01 12.73 -0.42
C GLY A 7 30.94 11.54 -0.12
N GLN A 8 32.17 11.84 0.29
CA GLN A 8 33.15 10.82 0.66
C GLN A 8 32.97 10.36 2.11
N THR A 9 33.40 9.13 2.39
CA THR A 9 33.47 8.61 3.77
C THR A 9 34.79 9.04 4.39
N GLN A 10 34.73 9.71 5.53
CA GLN A 10 35.92 10.17 6.26
C GLN A 10 36.01 9.49 7.64
N ARG A 11 37.23 9.38 8.16
CA ARG A 11 37.51 8.81 9.48
C ARG A 11 38.11 9.88 10.38
N PHE A 12 37.55 10.02 11.56
CA PHE A 12 37.99 10.94 12.59
C PHE A 12 38.33 10.14 13.84
N ALA A 13 39.41 10.52 14.52
CA ALA A 13 39.79 9.91 15.78
C ALA A 13 38.83 10.37 16.88
N PHE A 14 38.33 9.41 17.66
CA PHE A 14 37.53 9.70 18.84
C PHE A 14 38.47 9.73 20.05
N GLU A 15 38.91 10.91 20.45
CA GLU A 15 39.85 11.09 21.57
C GLU A 15 39.16 11.70 22.79
N GLY A 16 39.45 11.18 23.97
CA GLY A 16 38.87 11.64 25.23
C GLY A 16 37.45 11.10 25.52
N ASP A 17 36.86 11.65 26.58
CA ASP A 17 35.57 11.18 27.11
C ASP A 17 34.36 11.92 26.52
N ASN A 18 34.58 13.05 25.86
CA ASN A 18 33.53 13.85 25.23
C ASN A 18 33.96 14.19 23.80
N PHE A 19 33.06 13.99 22.85
CA PHE A 19 33.27 14.28 21.44
C PHE A 19 32.04 14.99 20.87
N SER A 20 32.21 16.26 20.56
CA SER A 20 31.16 17.17 20.09
C SER A 20 31.03 17.15 18.57
N VAL A 21 29.79 17.21 18.09
CA VAL A 21 29.48 17.20 16.66
C VAL A 21 28.50 18.32 16.35
N GLY A 22 28.83 19.14 15.36
CA GLY A 22 28.03 20.31 15.00
C GLY A 22 28.54 21.02 13.76
N ARG A 23 27.89 22.12 13.38
CA ARG A 23 28.25 22.90 12.19
C ARG A 23 29.30 23.98 12.44
N GLU A 24 29.42 24.47 13.67
CA GLU A 24 30.44 25.47 14.02
C GLU A 24 31.81 24.82 14.18
N ASP A 25 32.86 25.61 13.99
CA ASP A 25 34.27 25.19 13.96
C ASP A 25 34.86 24.82 15.33
N ASP A 26 34.13 25.10 16.41
CA ASP A 26 34.48 24.75 17.79
C ASP A 26 34.04 23.34 18.20
N ASN A 27 33.46 22.55 17.29
CA ASN A 27 33.16 21.13 17.52
C ASN A 27 34.32 20.22 17.08
N ASP A 28 34.47 19.08 17.75
CA ASP A 28 35.49 18.07 17.42
C ASP A 28 35.27 17.44 16.03
N LEU A 29 34.00 17.34 15.62
CA LEU A 29 33.60 17.00 14.26
C LEU A 29 32.69 18.09 13.69
N VAL A 30 33.26 18.85 12.75
CA VAL A 30 32.57 19.90 12.02
C VAL A 30 31.86 19.31 10.80
N LEU A 31 30.54 19.48 10.74
CA LEU A 31 29.65 19.03 9.66
C LEU A 31 29.02 20.24 8.98
N ASP A 32 29.60 20.68 7.86
CA ASP A 32 29.27 21.93 7.16
C ASP A 32 28.01 21.82 6.26
N ARG A 33 26.86 21.46 6.85
CA ARG A 33 25.56 21.48 6.15
C ARG A 33 24.52 22.23 6.93
N VAL A 34 23.72 23.03 6.23
CA VAL A 34 22.67 23.90 6.81
C VAL A 34 21.66 23.11 7.67
N ASN A 35 21.46 21.82 7.40
CA ASN A 35 20.59 20.93 8.18
C ASN A 35 21.25 20.36 9.45
N VAL A 36 22.47 20.78 9.80
CA VAL A 36 23.15 20.47 11.06
C VAL A 36 23.17 21.73 11.94
N SER A 37 22.66 21.60 13.17
CA SER A 37 22.72 22.64 14.21
C SER A 37 24.17 22.98 14.61
N LYS A 38 24.37 24.18 15.14
CA LYS A 38 25.68 24.70 15.58
C LYS A 38 26.43 23.73 16.50
N HIS A 39 25.73 23.25 17.53
CA HIS A 39 26.13 22.10 18.35
C HIS A 39 24.97 21.10 18.28
N HIS A 40 25.13 20.00 17.55
CA HIS A 40 24.02 19.12 17.20
C HIS A 40 23.88 17.97 18.20
N LEU A 41 24.98 17.27 18.45
CA LEU A 41 25.03 16.17 19.40
C LEU A 41 26.38 16.09 20.08
N ARG A 42 26.45 15.28 21.13
CA ARG A 42 27.68 14.90 21.80
C ARG A 42 27.69 13.40 22.03
N PHE A 43 28.81 12.77 21.71
CA PHE A 43 29.13 11.45 22.18
C PHE A 43 29.91 11.53 23.49
N ARG A 44 29.58 10.67 24.45
CA ARG A 44 30.25 10.61 25.75
C ARG A 44 30.64 9.17 26.06
N ARG A 45 31.89 8.94 26.46
CA ARG A 45 32.29 7.68 27.09
C ARG A 45 31.91 7.73 28.57
N HIS A 46 31.05 6.81 28.99
CA HIS A 46 30.58 6.71 30.38
C HIS A 46 30.40 5.23 30.74
N GLU A 47 30.94 4.80 31.89
CA GLU A 47 30.88 3.41 32.37
C GLU A 47 31.33 2.36 31.34
N GLY A 48 32.37 2.67 30.56
CA GLY A 48 32.86 1.79 29.52
C GLY A 48 31.82 1.54 28.42
N ARG A 49 30.98 2.54 28.11
CA ARG A 49 30.05 2.56 26.97
C ARG A 49 30.10 3.93 26.29
N VAL A 50 29.77 3.97 25.00
CA VAL A 50 29.58 5.24 24.29
C VAL A 50 28.10 5.59 24.28
N GLU A 51 27.75 6.75 24.83
CA GLU A 51 26.41 7.33 24.78
C GLU A 51 26.36 8.45 23.76
N CYS A 52 25.25 8.57 23.05
CA CYS A 52 24.93 9.69 22.18
C CYS A 52 23.83 10.53 22.83
N LEU A 53 24.06 11.84 22.92
CA LEU A 53 23.13 12.83 23.44
C LEU A 53 22.87 13.89 22.37
N ASP A 54 21.60 14.10 22.02
CA ASP A 54 21.17 15.22 21.19
C ASP A 54 21.17 16.52 22.02
N LEU A 55 21.72 17.61 21.48
CA LEU A 55 21.84 18.91 22.17
C LEU A 55 20.69 19.85 21.78
N ASP A 56 19.47 19.33 21.74
CA ASP A 56 18.25 20.01 21.28
C ASP A 56 18.39 20.52 19.83
N SER A 57 18.83 19.62 18.95
CA SER A 57 19.08 19.96 17.56
C SER A 57 17.76 20.18 16.80
N THR A 58 17.79 21.11 15.83
CA THR A 58 16.60 21.54 15.09
C THR A 58 15.97 20.40 14.29
N ASN A 59 16.80 19.54 13.68
CA ASN A 59 16.33 18.42 12.86
C ASN A 59 16.32 17.07 13.63
N GLY A 60 16.89 17.04 14.83
CA GLY A 60 17.01 15.85 15.67
C GLY A 60 18.11 14.90 15.24
N THR A 61 18.68 14.20 16.22
CA THR A 61 19.55 13.02 16.01
C THR A 61 18.72 11.74 15.99
N TYR A 62 19.06 10.77 15.12
CA TYR A 62 18.39 9.46 15.06
C TYR A 62 19.39 8.31 15.14
N ILE A 63 19.08 7.27 15.90
CA ILE A 63 19.85 6.02 15.94
C ILE A 63 19.02 4.89 15.34
N ASN A 64 19.47 4.30 14.23
CA ASN A 64 18.76 3.24 13.49
C ASN A 64 17.29 3.61 13.20
N GLY A 65 17.04 4.86 12.78
CA GLY A 65 15.71 5.37 12.44
C GLY A 65 14.82 5.78 13.61
N ARG A 66 15.30 5.71 14.87
CA ARG A 66 14.56 6.19 16.06
C ARG A 66 15.20 7.47 16.59
N ARG A 67 14.39 8.53 16.81
CA ARG A 67 14.86 9.81 17.35
C ARG A 67 15.44 9.65 18.75
N VAL A 68 16.54 10.35 19.03
CA VAL A 68 17.19 10.39 20.33
C VAL A 68 16.55 11.51 21.15
N THR A 69 15.78 11.16 22.17
CA THR A 69 15.13 12.12 23.09
C THR A 69 15.76 12.14 24.48
N ALA A 70 16.68 11.20 24.75
CA ALA A 70 17.50 11.09 25.96
C ALA A 70 18.81 10.37 25.59
N ALA A 71 19.83 10.47 26.46
CA ALA A 71 21.11 9.80 26.24
C ALA A 71 20.92 8.30 25.93
N ARG A 72 21.52 7.84 24.84
CA ARG A 72 21.35 6.46 24.36
C ARG A 72 22.68 5.81 24.02
N ILE A 73 22.88 4.60 24.50
CA ILE A 73 24.08 3.80 24.21
C ILE A 73 24.14 3.48 22.71
N VAL A 74 25.31 3.67 22.11
CA VAL A 74 25.63 3.41 20.70
C VAL A 74 26.65 2.29 20.60
N LYS A 75 26.34 1.28 19.80
CA LYS A 75 27.23 0.14 19.51
C LYS A 75 27.88 0.30 18.14
N ARG A 76 28.91 -0.52 17.86
CA ARG A 76 29.61 -0.55 16.55
C ARG A 76 28.68 -0.79 15.35
N THR A 77 27.57 -1.51 15.56
CA THR A 77 26.58 -1.81 14.52
C THR A 77 25.57 -0.70 14.28
N ASP A 78 25.53 0.31 15.16
CA ASP A 78 24.51 1.35 15.11
C ASP A 78 24.90 2.47 14.14
N ARG A 79 23.90 3.00 13.45
CA ARG A 79 24.03 4.17 12.57
C ARG A 79 23.37 5.36 13.23
N VAL A 80 24.16 6.42 13.46
CA VAL A 80 23.70 7.69 14.02
C VAL A 80 23.54 8.69 12.88
N TYR A 81 22.31 9.18 12.67
CA TYR A 81 21.95 10.10 11.60
C TYR A 81 21.88 11.53 12.13
N VAL A 82 22.54 12.44 11.42
CA VAL A 82 22.66 13.87 11.73
C VAL A 82 22.55 14.67 10.44
N GLY A 83 21.38 15.25 10.15
CA GLY A 83 21.14 15.91 8.86
C GLY A 83 21.43 14.96 7.68
N ASP A 84 22.35 15.33 6.80
CA ASP A 84 22.80 14.52 5.65
C ASP A 84 23.94 13.55 5.97
N TYR A 85 24.35 13.43 7.23
CA TYR A 85 25.47 12.60 7.66
C TYR A 85 25.02 11.35 8.41
N ILE A 86 25.76 10.26 8.21
CA ILE A 86 25.66 9.01 8.97
C ILE A 86 26.99 8.78 9.67
N LEU A 87 26.96 8.74 11.00
CA LEU A 87 28.11 8.48 11.86
C LEU A 87 28.04 7.02 12.34
N MET A 88 29.17 6.32 12.25
CA MET A 88 29.34 4.95 12.73
C MET A 88 30.63 4.86 13.55
N LEU A 89 30.56 4.18 14.69
CA LEU A 89 31.72 3.91 15.52
C LEU A 89 32.51 2.74 14.92
N GLU A 90 33.83 2.87 14.84
CA GLU A 90 34.74 1.83 14.36
C GLU A 90 35.87 1.64 15.38
N GLY A 91 36.42 0.43 15.43
CA GLY A 91 37.47 0.02 16.38
C GLY A 91 37.05 -1.16 17.25
N ASP A 92 38.01 -1.66 18.02
CA ASP A 92 37.85 -2.83 18.90
C ASP A 92 37.65 -2.45 20.38
N ASP A 93 37.28 -1.19 20.64
CA ASP A 93 37.03 -0.69 21.99
C ASP A 93 35.83 -1.42 22.62
N VAL A 94 36.02 -1.93 23.84
CA VAL A 94 35.02 -2.71 24.58
C VAL A 94 33.73 -1.90 24.80
N SER A 95 33.83 -0.56 24.77
CA SER A 95 32.69 0.35 24.94
C SER A 95 31.67 0.35 23.81
N ILE A 96 32.04 -0.14 22.62
CA ILE A 96 31.16 -0.26 21.46
C ILE A 96 30.96 -1.73 21.03
N ASN A 97 31.71 -2.65 21.65
CA ASN A 97 31.67 -4.09 21.40
C ASN A 97 31.77 -4.88 22.73
N PRO A 98 30.68 -4.96 23.52
CA PRO A 98 30.71 -5.69 24.79
C PRO A 98 30.88 -7.20 24.56
N PRO A 99 31.61 -7.93 25.44
CA PRO A 99 31.79 -9.37 25.32
C PRO A 99 30.46 -10.12 25.37
N GLU A 100 30.33 -11.16 24.53
CA GLU A 100 29.12 -11.97 24.40
C GLU A 100 28.79 -12.68 25.74
N PRO A 101 27.55 -12.59 26.26
CA PRO A 101 27.20 -13.28 27.50
C PRO A 101 27.21 -14.81 27.31
N PRO A 102 27.52 -15.60 28.36
CA PRO A 102 27.55 -17.06 28.25
C PRO A 102 26.16 -17.61 27.90
N ARG A 103 26.10 -18.53 26.94
CA ARG A 103 24.86 -19.15 26.47
C ARG A 103 24.19 -19.97 27.59
N PRO A 104 22.86 -19.89 27.76
CA PRO A 104 22.15 -20.76 28.70
C PRO A 104 22.17 -22.24 28.23
N PRO A 105 22.11 -23.20 29.15
CA PRO A 105 22.19 -24.63 28.82
C PRO A 105 20.97 -25.08 28.00
N SER A 106 21.23 -25.86 26.94
CA SER A 106 20.23 -26.32 25.97
C SER A 106 19.34 -27.42 26.52
N ASP A 107 18.02 -27.26 26.42
CA ASP A 107 17.01 -28.26 26.79
C ASP A 107 17.01 -29.48 25.85
N ALA A 108 17.36 -30.63 26.43
CA ALA A 108 17.47 -31.95 25.81
C ALA A 108 16.12 -32.68 25.69
N LYS A 109 15.14 -32.14 24.94
CA LYS A 109 13.89 -32.87 24.64
C LYS A 109 13.42 -32.88 23.18
N ALA A 110 14.04 -32.12 22.28
CA ALA A 110 13.62 -32.09 20.86
C ALA A 110 14.32 -33.14 19.95
N LYS A 111 15.36 -33.83 20.42
CA LYS A 111 16.22 -34.69 19.57
C LYS A 111 15.75 -36.15 19.42
N ARG A 112 14.75 -36.62 20.18
CA ARG A 112 14.33 -38.04 20.18
C ARG A 112 13.29 -38.43 19.12
N ARG A 113 12.82 -37.53 18.25
CA ARG A 113 11.80 -37.85 17.23
C ARG A 113 12.29 -37.91 15.78
N ARG A 114 13.59 -37.72 15.52
CA ARG A 114 14.13 -37.66 14.14
C ARG A 114 15.16 -38.73 13.76
N GLU A 115 15.48 -39.66 14.66
CA GLU A 115 16.52 -40.70 14.41
C GLU A 115 15.97 -42.09 14.06
N ALA A 116 14.68 -42.22 13.78
CA ALA A 116 14.07 -43.48 13.32
C ALA A 116 13.65 -43.39 11.84
N ALA A 117 14.62 -43.24 10.94
CA ALA A 117 14.51 -43.61 9.51
C ALA A 117 15.77 -43.16 8.77
N LYS A 118 16.82 -43.99 8.74
CA LYS A 118 17.79 -44.06 7.63
C LYS A 118 18.73 -45.24 7.86
N GLY A 119 18.55 -46.28 7.04
CA GLY A 119 19.50 -47.37 6.83
C GLY A 119 19.71 -47.55 5.32
N GLU A 120 20.91 -48.06 4.97
CA GLU A 120 21.38 -48.57 3.66
C GLU A 120 22.06 -47.59 2.67
N VAL A 121 23.36 -47.31 2.91
CA VAL A 121 24.60 -47.89 2.32
C VAL A 121 24.75 -48.16 0.78
N LEU A 122 25.63 -47.35 0.15
CA LEU A 122 26.70 -47.57 -0.91
C LEU A 122 26.36 -47.89 -2.40
N PRO A 123 27.30 -47.76 -3.39
CA PRO A 123 28.46 -46.84 -3.57
C PRO A 123 28.78 -46.34 -5.03
N ASP A 124 29.83 -45.50 -5.12
CA ASP A 124 30.88 -45.33 -6.16
C ASP A 124 30.72 -44.52 -7.48
N PHE A 125 31.64 -43.53 -7.60
CA PHE A 125 32.44 -42.98 -8.71
C PHE A 125 31.89 -42.85 -10.16
N VAL A 126 32.12 -41.69 -10.79
CA VAL A 126 33.03 -41.45 -11.95
C VAL A 126 33.01 -39.95 -12.36
N GLU A 127 34.19 -39.36 -12.52
CA GLU A 127 34.46 -38.12 -13.29
C GLU A 127 34.42 -38.42 -14.80
N LEU A 128 33.68 -37.61 -15.59
CA LEU A 128 33.89 -37.51 -17.04
C LEU A 128 33.62 -36.07 -17.51
N VAL A 129 34.56 -35.59 -18.31
CA VAL A 129 34.60 -34.31 -18.99
C VAL A 129 33.93 -34.45 -20.38
N ASP A 130 33.39 -33.32 -20.83
CA ASP A 130 33.12 -32.86 -22.21
C ASP A 130 31.76 -33.06 -22.90
N ASP A 131 31.19 -31.88 -23.16
CA ASP A 131 30.65 -31.38 -24.42
C ASP A 131 29.21 -31.67 -24.91
N THR A 132 28.56 -30.54 -25.24
CA THR A 132 27.46 -30.32 -26.19
C THR A 132 26.02 -30.72 -25.83
N SER A 133 25.27 -29.75 -25.28
CA SER A 133 23.95 -29.38 -25.82
C SER A 133 23.53 -28.01 -25.28
N GLY A 134 23.53 -27.01 -26.15
CA GLY A 134 23.16 -25.64 -25.82
C GLY A 134 21.69 -25.48 -25.45
N VAL A 135 21.47 -24.75 -24.36
CA VAL A 135 20.37 -23.79 -24.24
C VAL A 135 20.96 -22.54 -23.60
N PHE A 136 21.06 -21.47 -24.38
CA PHE A 136 21.40 -20.15 -23.90
C PHE A 136 20.31 -19.67 -22.94
N THR A 137 20.68 -19.40 -21.68
CA THR A 137 19.94 -18.45 -20.83
C THR A 137 20.90 -17.34 -20.45
N SER A 138 20.75 -16.21 -21.12
CA SER A 138 21.44 -14.94 -20.91
C SER A 138 21.05 -14.32 -19.56
N ALA A 139 21.53 -14.93 -18.47
CA ALA A 139 21.69 -14.30 -17.17
C ALA A 139 23.19 -14.08 -16.94
N GLN A 140 23.81 -13.25 -17.77
CA GLN A 140 25.18 -12.79 -17.52
C GLN A 140 25.15 -11.49 -16.71
N ARG A 141 25.47 -11.69 -15.42
CA ARG A 141 26.02 -10.75 -14.44
C ARG A 141 26.32 -9.35 -14.98
N VAL A 142 25.43 -8.41 -14.68
CA VAL A 142 25.79 -7.00 -14.58
C VAL A 142 26.58 -6.82 -13.26
N PRO A 143 27.77 -6.19 -13.25
CA PRO A 143 28.53 -5.96 -12.02
C PRO A 143 27.76 -5.07 -11.03
N ALA A 144 28.01 -5.27 -9.73
CA ALA A 144 27.36 -4.54 -8.65
C ALA A 144 27.57 -3.01 -8.76
N ALA A 145 26.48 -2.25 -8.65
CA ALA A 145 26.47 -0.80 -8.83
C ALA A 145 26.97 -0.05 -7.60
N GLY A 146 28.18 0.51 -7.67
CA GLY A 146 28.74 1.37 -6.62
C GLY A 146 29.32 2.71 -7.08
N VAL A 147 29.95 2.78 -8.27
CA VAL A 147 30.66 4.00 -8.71
C VAL A 147 30.48 4.33 -10.21
N GLU A 148 30.14 3.37 -11.07
CA GLU A 148 29.85 3.63 -12.51
C GLU A 148 28.44 4.18 -12.77
N SER A 149 27.56 4.13 -11.75
CA SER A 149 26.15 4.52 -11.78
C SER A 149 25.86 5.90 -12.39
N THR A 150 26.40 6.96 -11.79
CA THR A 150 25.94 8.34 -12.01
C THR A 150 26.36 8.93 -13.36
N TYR A 151 27.47 8.45 -13.94
CA TYR A 151 27.94 8.92 -15.24
C TYR A 151 27.07 8.36 -16.38
N LEU A 152 26.88 7.04 -16.42
CA LEU A 152 26.01 6.41 -17.40
C LEU A 152 24.56 6.85 -17.23
N ASP A 153 24.14 7.13 -15.99
CA ASP A 153 22.80 7.63 -15.72
C ASP A 153 22.61 9.06 -16.29
N ARG A 154 23.64 9.91 -16.23
CA ARG A 154 23.61 11.25 -16.86
C ARG A 154 23.50 11.15 -18.38
N ILE A 155 24.28 10.27 -19.00
CA ILE A 155 24.25 10.04 -20.46
C ILE A 155 22.86 9.55 -20.88
N ALA A 156 22.34 8.52 -20.20
CA ALA A 156 21.03 7.98 -20.49
C ALA A 156 19.92 9.04 -20.32
N ASN A 157 19.99 9.88 -19.26
CA ASN A 157 19.03 10.96 -19.07
C ASN A 157 19.12 12.06 -20.16
N GLN A 158 20.32 12.36 -20.66
CA GLN A 158 20.52 13.30 -21.78
C GLN A 158 19.89 12.75 -23.06
N ILE A 159 20.09 11.46 -23.35
CA ILE A 159 19.51 10.79 -24.53
C ILE A 159 17.98 10.79 -24.41
N VAL A 160 17.42 10.33 -23.28
CA VAL A 160 15.96 10.33 -23.04
C VAL A 160 15.37 11.73 -23.24
N THR A 161 16.02 12.77 -22.72
CA THR A 161 15.56 14.15 -22.87
C THR A 161 15.57 14.57 -24.34
N SER A 162 16.64 14.27 -25.06
CA SER A 162 16.79 14.65 -26.48
C SER A 162 15.79 13.93 -27.37
N VAL A 163 15.59 12.63 -27.17
CA VAL A 163 14.62 11.83 -27.93
C VAL A 163 13.17 12.25 -27.64
N LEU A 164 12.85 12.67 -26.41
CA LEU A 164 11.52 13.24 -26.11
C LEU A 164 11.29 14.61 -26.77
N HIS A 165 12.34 15.34 -27.11
CA HIS A 165 12.22 16.60 -27.84
C HIS A 165 11.98 16.38 -29.34
N SER A 166 12.67 15.39 -29.94
CA SER A 166 12.50 15.02 -31.35
C SER A 166 11.23 14.21 -31.63
N VAL A 167 10.84 13.33 -30.70
CA VAL A 167 9.63 12.49 -30.79
C VAL A 167 8.69 12.77 -29.61
N PRO A 168 7.98 13.92 -29.59
CA PRO A 168 7.13 14.30 -28.45
C PRO A 168 6.01 13.31 -28.13
N ARG A 169 5.56 12.51 -29.10
CA ARG A 169 4.51 11.50 -28.92
C ARG A 169 4.91 10.37 -27.97
N LEU A 170 6.20 10.18 -27.68
CA LEU A 170 6.66 9.19 -26.70
C LEU A 170 6.32 9.59 -25.26
N ASP A 171 6.06 10.88 -25.00
CA ASP A 171 5.64 11.35 -23.69
C ASP A 171 4.20 10.88 -23.41
N PRO A 172 3.96 10.07 -22.36
CA PRO A 172 2.63 9.57 -22.01
C PRO A 172 1.65 10.67 -21.59
N SER A 173 2.06 11.93 -21.46
CA SER A 173 1.15 13.07 -21.28
C SER A 173 0.63 13.64 -22.61
N LYS A 174 1.20 13.24 -23.75
CA LYS A 174 0.86 13.75 -25.09
C LYS A 174 0.22 12.71 -25.99
N SER A 175 0.53 11.42 -25.80
CA SER A 175 -0.06 10.31 -26.57
C SER A 175 -0.48 9.16 -25.65
N SER A 176 -1.53 8.44 -26.03
CA SER A 176 -1.94 7.17 -25.39
C SER A 176 -1.04 6.02 -25.75
N ASP A 177 -0.61 5.97 -27.01
CA ASP A 177 0.07 4.85 -27.60
C ASP A 177 1.39 5.29 -28.21
N ILE A 178 2.32 4.33 -28.27
CA ILE A 178 3.58 4.47 -29.00
C ILE A 178 3.40 3.72 -30.31
N TYR A 179 3.34 4.47 -31.41
CA TYR A 179 3.24 3.91 -32.76
C TYR A 179 4.56 3.28 -33.19
N ASP A 180 4.50 2.33 -34.12
CA ASP A 180 5.70 1.62 -34.59
C ASP A 180 6.73 2.58 -35.21
N ASP A 181 6.28 3.57 -35.99
CA ASP A 181 7.15 4.60 -36.57
C ASP A 181 7.87 5.43 -35.49
N ASP A 182 7.16 5.83 -34.42
CA ASP A 182 7.76 6.59 -33.31
C ASP A 182 8.78 5.73 -32.54
N ARG A 183 8.52 4.43 -32.40
CA ARG A 183 9.42 3.45 -31.78
C ARG A 183 10.69 3.28 -32.61
N GLU A 184 10.55 3.08 -33.92
CA GLU A 184 11.68 2.90 -34.83
C GLU A 184 12.55 4.15 -34.89
N GLN A 185 11.92 5.33 -34.96
CA GLN A 185 12.63 6.60 -34.89
C GLN A 185 13.39 6.74 -33.56
N ALA A 186 12.75 6.45 -32.42
CA ALA A 186 13.39 6.54 -31.11
C ALA A 186 14.63 5.64 -31.00
N LEU A 187 14.54 4.39 -31.47
CA LEU A 187 15.66 3.44 -31.42
C LEU A 187 16.82 3.89 -32.30
N THR A 188 16.52 4.39 -33.50
CA THR A 188 17.51 4.93 -34.44
C THR A 188 18.23 6.14 -33.84
N GLU A 189 17.49 7.07 -33.21
CA GLU A 189 18.08 8.23 -32.56
C GLU A 189 18.92 7.87 -31.33
N ILE A 190 18.49 6.89 -30.52
CA ILE A 190 19.29 6.39 -29.40
C ILE A 190 20.63 5.83 -29.92
N GLU A 191 20.62 5.03 -30.97
CA GLU A 191 21.84 4.47 -31.57
C GLU A 191 22.77 5.56 -32.08
N ALA A 192 22.23 6.53 -32.84
CA ALA A 192 23.00 7.65 -33.37
C ALA A 192 23.65 8.48 -32.26
N MET A 193 22.89 8.84 -31.21
CA MET A 193 23.43 9.61 -30.09
C MET A 193 24.50 8.85 -29.30
N ILE A 194 24.35 7.53 -29.12
CA ILE A 194 25.39 6.73 -28.46
C ILE A 194 26.66 6.66 -29.32
N ALA A 195 26.53 6.53 -30.65
CA ALA A 195 27.65 6.57 -31.57
C ALA A 195 28.38 7.93 -31.51
N ASP A 196 27.64 9.04 -31.58
CA ASP A 196 28.20 10.39 -31.48
C ASP A 196 28.93 10.64 -30.16
N LEU A 197 28.37 10.16 -29.04
CA LEU A 197 29.01 10.26 -27.73
C LEU A 197 30.31 9.46 -27.66
N ARG A 198 30.37 8.31 -28.33
CA ARG A 198 31.58 7.49 -28.42
C ARG A 198 32.64 8.15 -29.31
N ASP A 199 32.24 8.67 -30.46
CA ASP A 199 33.14 9.33 -31.41
C ASP A 199 33.72 10.63 -30.82
N SER A 200 32.91 11.36 -30.05
CA SER A 200 33.35 12.56 -29.30
C SER A 200 34.09 12.26 -27.99
N HIS A 201 34.38 10.99 -27.69
CA HIS A 201 35.08 10.54 -26.47
C HIS A 201 34.36 10.93 -25.17
N GLN A 202 33.06 11.20 -25.23
CA GLN A 202 32.22 11.47 -24.08
C GLN A 202 31.66 10.17 -23.45
N LEU A 203 31.67 9.07 -24.21
CA LEU A 203 31.40 7.70 -23.74
C LEU A 203 32.72 6.90 -23.68
N ASP A 204 33.08 6.37 -22.52
CA ASP A 204 34.28 5.53 -22.38
C ASP A 204 34.16 4.27 -23.26
N THR A 205 35.25 3.95 -23.97
CA THR A 205 35.40 2.77 -24.83
C THR A 205 35.14 1.44 -24.14
N ASN A 206 35.31 1.36 -22.81
CA ASN A 206 35.04 0.14 -22.04
C ASN A 206 33.55 -0.10 -21.77
N VAL A 207 32.69 0.88 -22.06
CA VAL A 207 31.24 0.77 -21.81
C VAL A 207 30.59 -0.10 -22.89
N GLU A 208 29.91 -1.15 -22.47
CA GLU A 208 29.10 -1.96 -23.36
C GLU A 208 27.85 -1.18 -23.85
N VAL A 209 27.80 -0.90 -25.16
CA VAL A 209 26.71 -0.13 -25.78
C VAL A 209 25.38 -0.89 -25.74
N GLY A 210 25.39 -2.22 -25.91
CA GLY A 210 24.17 -3.03 -25.94
C GLY A 210 23.31 -2.88 -24.68
N PRO A 211 23.83 -3.18 -23.48
CA PRO A 211 23.11 -3.01 -22.22
C PRO A 211 22.66 -1.57 -21.96
N LEU A 212 23.48 -0.57 -22.30
CA LEU A 212 23.11 0.85 -22.13
C LEU A 212 21.93 1.22 -23.02
N LYS A 213 21.98 0.83 -24.30
CA LYS A 213 20.89 1.04 -25.27
C LYS A 213 19.62 0.37 -24.81
N GLU A 214 19.68 -0.90 -24.40
CA GLU A 214 18.52 -1.65 -23.93
C GLU A 214 17.89 -0.98 -22.71
N ARG A 215 18.71 -0.55 -21.74
CA ARG A 215 18.25 0.18 -20.55
C ARG A 215 17.50 1.46 -20.92
N ILE A 216 18.08 2.29 -21.81
CA ILE A 216 17.45 3.54 -22.29
C ILE A 216 16.14 3.23 -23.02
N ALA A 217 16.14 2.26 -23.94
CA ALA A 217 14.97 1.88 -24.72
C ALA A 217 13.83 1.39 -23.81
N ARG A 218 14.13 0.56 -22.81
CA ARG A 218 13.13 0.04 -21.86
C ARG A 218 12.52 1.14 -20.99
N GLU A 219 13.31 2.11 -20.52
CA GLU A 219 12.78 3.24 -19.77
C GLU A 219 11.97 4.21 -20.65
N LEU A 220 12.43 4.44 -21.87
CA LEU A 220 11.78 5.37 -22.79
C LEU A 220 10.50 4.78 -23.40
N LEU A 221 10.46 3.49 -23.73
CA LEU A 221 9.40 2.86 -24.52
C LEU A 221 8.52 1.90 -23.72
N GLU A 222 8.97 1.44 -22.55
CA GLU A 222 8.27 0.44 -21.74
C GLU A 222 8.10 0.92 -20.28
N TYR A 223 8.25 0.02 -19.30
CA TYR A 223 8.17 0.30 -17.86
C TYR A 223 9.55 0.30 -17.19
N GLY A 224 10.63 0.32 -17.98
CA GLY A 224 11.99 0.18 -17.50
C GLY A 224 12.17 -1.10 -16.66
N PRO A 225 12.82 -1.01 -15.49
CA PRO A 225 13.05 -2.17 -14.61
C PRO A 225 11.75 -2.74 -13.99
N LEU A 226 10.64 -1.99 -13.97
CA LEU A 226 9.38 -2.47 -13.40
C LEU A 226 8.74 -3.59 -14.23
N GLY A 227 8.99 -3.62 -15.55
CA GLY A 227 8.34 -4.57 -16.45
C GLY A 227 8.57 -6.03 -16.05
N ASP A 228 9.81 -6.39 -15.71
CA ASP A 228 10.14 -7.77 -15.31
C ASP A 228 9.58 -8.08 -13.91
N LEU A 229 9.71 -7.14 -12.98
CA LEU A 229 9.19 -7.28 -11.61
C LEU A 229 7.67 -7.44 -11.57
N MET A 230 6.94 -6.76 -12.46
CA MET A 230 5.49 -6.89 -12.57
C MET A 230 5.07 -8.23 -13.17
N ARG A 231 5.89 -8.83 -14.05
CA ARG A 231 5.62 -10.15 -14.63
C ARG A 231 5.95 -11.29 -13.66
N ASP A 232 6.92 -11.10 -12.77
CA ASP A 232 7.31 -12.08 -11.75
C ASP A 232 6.14 -12.41 -10.82
N HIS A 233 5.74 -13.68 -10.76
CA HIS A 233 4.62 -14.16 -9.93
C HIS A 233 4.90 -14.10 -8.44
N GLU A 234 6.16 -14.12 -8.02
CA GLU A 234 6.52 -14.07 -6.61
C GLU A 234 6.43 -12.66 -6.04
N VAL A 235 6.54 -11.64 -6.88
CA VAL A 235 6.52 -10.23 -6.45
C VAL A 235 5.11 -9.82 -6.03
N ARG A 236 4.98 -9.34 -4.80
CA ARG A 236 3.74 -8.84 -4.18
C ARG A 236 3.71 -7.33 -4.02
N GLU A 237 4.84 -6.70 -3.78
CA GLU A 237 4.95 -5.25 -3.67
C GLU A 237 6.22 -4.75 -4.33
N ILE A 238 6.14 -3.62 -5.02
CA ILE A 238 7.28 -2.92 -5.60
C ILE A 238 7.20 -1.46 -5.16
N GLN A 239 8.24 -0.94 -4.54
CA GLN A 239 8.32 0.44 -4.09
C GLN A 239 9.55 1.14 -4.68
N VAL A 240 9.34 2.35 -5.18
CA VAL A 240 10.38 3.19 -5.79
C VAL A 240 10.20 4.63 -5.34
N VAL A 241 11.30 5.28 -4.97
CA VAL A 241 11.35 6.71 -4.61
C VAL A 241 12.44 7.37 -5.44
N GLY A 242 12.05 8.29 -6.33
CA GLY A 242 12.95 8.96 -7.25
C GLY A 242 13.75 7.99 -8.14
N SER A 243 15.03 8.28 -8.36
CA SER A 243 15.99 7.36 -9.00
C SER A 243 16.67 6.41 -8.01
N GLY A 244 16.11 6.24 -6.82
CA GLY A 244 16.63 5.36 -5.80
C GLY A 244 16.49 3.86 -6.16
N PRO A 245 17.13 2.99 -5.36
CA PRO A 245 16.98 1.54 -5.47
C PRO A 245 15.53 1.09 -5.32
N ILE A 246 15.16 0.06 -6.07
CA ILE A 246 13.84 -0.55 -6.00
C ILE A 246 13.76 -1.48 -4.78
N HIS A 247 12.68 -1.37 -4.03
CA HIS A 247 12.36 -2.29 -2.94
C HIS A 247 11.25 -3.23 -3.38
N VAL A 248 11.40 -4.52 -3.09
CA VAL A 248 10.48 -5.57 -3.51
C VAL A 248 10.08 -6.41 -2.30
N ILE A 249 8.81 -6.76 -2.20
CA ILE A 249 8.32 -7.77 -1.26
C ILE A 249 7.84 -8.95 -2.09
N ARG A 250 8.41 -10.13 -1.83
CA ARG A 250 8.02 -11.39 -2.48
C ARG A 250 6.97 -12.14 -1.66
N GLU A 251 6.50 -13.29 -2.15
CA GLU A 251 5.51 -14.10 -1.44
C GLU A 251 5.93 -14.50 -0.03
N THR A 252 7.21 -14.84 0.09
CA THR A 252 7.87 -15.23 1.33
C THR A 252 9.09 -14.36 1.55
N GLY A 253 9.31 -13.94 2.78
CA GLY A 253 10.49 -13.17 3.17
C GLY A 253 10.21 -11.70 3.47
N PRO A 254 11.22 -11.01 4.04
CA PRO A 254 11.13 -9.58 4.33
C PRO A 254 11.20 -8.75 3.04
N ALA A 255 10.95 -7.44 3.17
CA ALA A 255 11.23 -6.51 2.09
C ALA A 255 12.72 -6.56 1.72
N GLU A 256 12.99 -6.74 0.43
CA GLU A 256 14.32 -6.83 -0.15
C GLU A 256 14.61 -5.55 -0.94
N ARG A 257 15.77 -4.96 -0.71
CA ARG A 257 16.29 -3.91 -1.59
C ARG A 257 17.11 -4.57 -2.68
N ILE A 258 16.72 -4.37 -3.94
CA ILE A 258 17.44 -4.87 -5.10
C ILE A 258 18.25 -3.75 -5.76
N ASP A 259 19.30 -4.12 -6.49
CA ASP A 259 20.21 -3.16 -7.14
C ASP A 259 19.65 -2.54 -8.43
N LEU A 260 18.42 -2.89 -8.82
CA LEU A 260 17.71 -2.23 -9.91
C LEU A 260 17.28 -0.81 -9.52
N ARG A 261 17.39 0.13 -10.46
CA ARG A 261 16.92 1.52 -10.31
C ARG A 261 16.56 2.12 -11.67
N PHE A 262 15.84 3.23 -11.63
CA PHE A 262 15.66 4.11 -12.79
C PHE A 262 16.87 5.03 -12.96
N THR A 263 17.21 5.31 -14.20
CA THR A 263 18.26 6.26 -14.61
C THR A 263 18.00 7.67 -14.07
N SER A 264 16.74 8.11 -14.08
CA SER A 264 16.35 9.43 -13.58
C SER A 264 14.93 9.44 -13.04
N GLU A 265 14.60 10.47 -12.27
CA GLU A 265 13.23 10.71 -11.83
C GLU A 265 12.27 10.88 -13.02
N ARG A 266 12.75 11.47 -14.12
CA ARG A 266 11.97 11.61 -15.35
C ARG A 266 11.60 10.26 -15.94
N SER A 267 12.53 9.31 -15.99
CA SER A 267 12.25 7.94 -16.43
C SER A 267 11.20 7.25 -15.57
N LEU A 268 11.28 7.40 -14.24
CA LEU A 268 10.24 6.87 -13.34
C LEU A 268 8.87 7.52 -13.62
N GLN A 269 8.82 8.85 -13.83
CA GLN A 269 7.56 9.54 -14.16
C GLN A 269 6.95 9.05 -15.49
N LEU A 270 7.77 8.83 -16.52
CA LEU A 270 7.32 8.25 -17.78
C LEU A 270 6.73 6.85 -17.57
N ALA A 271 7.42 5.99 -16.81
CA ALA A 271 6.93 4.65 -16.48
C ALA A 271 5.61 4.69 -15.71
N ILE A 272 5.49 5.50 -14.66
CA ILE A 272 4.25 5.67 -13.87
C ILE A 272 3.09 6.08 -14.79
N ARG A 273 3.28 7.13 -15.60
CA ARG A 273 2.23 7.64 -16.48
C ARG A 273 1.85 6.62 -17.56
N ARG A 274 2.83 5.90 -18.11
CA ARG A 274 2.56 4.86 -19.12
C ARG A 274 1.80 3.67 -18.54
N ILE A 275 2.18 3.22 -17.34
CA ILE A 275 1.46 2.17 -16.60
C ILE A 275 0.01 2.60 -16.34
N ALA A 276 -0.20 3.84 -15.89
CA ALA A 276 -1.50 4.37 -15.57
C ALA A 276 -2.39 4.53 -16.82
N ARG A 277 -1.88 5.18 -17.87
CA ARG A 277 -2.62 5.49 -19.11
C ARG A 277 -3.07 4.23 -19.84
N LYS A 278 -2.27 3.16 -19.83
CA LYS A 278 -2.63 1.88 -20.47
C LYS A 278 -3.88 1.22 -19.86
N ARG A 279 -4.26 1.58 -18.63
CA ARG A 279 -5.54 1.17 -18.01
C ARG A 279 -6.61 2.28 -18.00
N GLY A 280 -6.42 3.32 -18.82
CA GLY A 280 -7.39 4.40 -18.97
C GLY A 280 -7.44 5.35 -17.77
N LEU A 281 -6.41 5.35 -16.90
CA LEU A 281 -6.27 6.39 -15.89
C LEU A 281 -5.86 7.69 -16.60
N LEU A 282 -6.52 8.80 -16.23
CA LEU A 282 -6.11 10.13 -16.66
C LEU A 282 -4.74 10.46 -16.07
N VAL A 283 -3.83 10.95 -16.90
CA VAL A 283 -2.46 11.31 -16.50
C VAL A 283 -2.10 12.76 -16.74
N GLU A 284 -2.81 13.48 -17.62
CA GLU A 284 -2.54 14.90 -17.86
C GLU A 284 -2.80 15.73 -16.59
N GLY A 285 -1.78 16.46 -16.13
CA GLY A 285 -1.88 17.31 -14.92
C GLY A 285 -1.97 16.57 -13.58
N ALA A 286 -2.00 15.24 -13.58
CA ALA A 286 -2.14 14.45 -12.36
C ALA A 286 -0.87 14.47 -11.50
N GLN A 287 -1.03 14.87 -10.24
CA GLN A 287 0.00 14.76 -9.19
C GLN A 287 -0.16 13.50 -8.34
N VAL A 288 -1.35 12.90 -8.35
CA VAL A 288 -1.66 11.66 -7.64
C VAL A 288 -2.30 10.73 -8.64
N LEU A 289 -1.75 9.52 -8.77
CA LEU A 289 -2.27 8.47 -9.63
C LEU A 289 -2.55 7.24 -8.78
N GLU A 290 -3.79 6.79 -8.83
CA GLU A 290 -4.24 5.64 -8.07
C GLU A 290 -5.22 4.78 -8.89
N GLY A 291 -4.98 3.47 -8.93
CA GLY A 291 -5.90 2.54 -9.61
C GLY A 291 -5.30 1.19 -9.96
N ILE A 292 -6.13 0.34 -10.56
CA ILE A 292 -5.72 -0.99 -11.05
C ILE A 292 -4.90 -0.82 -12.34
N VAL A 293 -3.75 -1.49 -12.39
CA VAL A 293 -2.82 -1.48 -13.52
C VAL A 293 -2.56 -2.90 -14.03
N GLU A 294 -1.66 -3.05 -15.01
CA GLU A 294 -1.35 -4.36 -15.59
C GLU A 294 -0.78 -5.37 -14.58
N HIS A 295 -0.78 -6.64 -14.98
CA HIS A 295 -0.25 -7.76 -14.19
C HIS A 295 -0.90 -7.94 -12.80
N GLY A 296 -2.11 -7.41 -12.62
CA GLY A 296 -2.86 -7.53 -11.37
C GLY A 296 -2.31 -6.65 -10.25
N PHE A 297 -1.57 -5.59 -10.57
CA PHE A 297 -1.12 -4.63 -9.57
C PHE A 297 -2.12 -3.50 -9.37
N TYR A 298 -2.05 -2.92 -8.19
CA TYR A 298 -2.66 -1.65 -7.87
C TYR A 298 -1.57 -0.60 -7.67
N LEU A 299 -1.69 0.49 -8.41
CA LEU A 299 -0.75 1.61 -8.40
C LEU A 299 -1.17 2.64 -7.34
N TYR A 300 -0.19 3.05 -6.53
CA TYR A 300 -0.18 4.27 -5.75
C TYR A 300 1.01 5.09 -6.21
N ALA A 301 0.79 6.26 -6.80
CA ALA A 301 1.88 7.12 -7.21
C ALA A 301 1.62 8.60 -6.90
N VAL A 302 2.70 9.29 -6.57
CA VAL A 302 2.74 10.74 -6.36
C VAL A 302 3.79 11.31 -7.32
N LEU A 303 3.41 12.31 -8.10
CA LEU A 303 4.20 12.94 -9.15
C LEU A 303 4.42 14.43 -8.82
N PRO A 304 5.64 14.97 -8.98
CA PRO A 304 5.92 16.40 -8.84
C PRO A 304 5.03 17.28 -9.74
N PRO A 305 4.70 18.52 -9.32
CA PRO A 305 5.13 19.17 -8.08
C PRO A 305 4.29 18.76 -6.85
N HIS A 306 4.93 18.32 -5.77
CA HIS A 306 4.36 18.14 -4.43
C HIS A 306 5.43 18.40 -3.36
N ALA A 307 5.05 18.43 -2.08
CA ALA A 307 5.95 18.83 -0.98
C ALA A 307 7.27 18.03 -0.88
N ALA A 308 7.25 16.74 -1.25
CA ALA A 308 8.44 15.87 -1.21
C ALA A 308 9.29 15.92 -2.49
N LYS A 309 8.88 16.69 -3.52
CA LYS A 309 9.61 17.01 -4.76
C LYS A 309 10.16 15.85 -5.60
N THR A 310 9.91 14.60 -5.23
CA THR A 310 10.45 13.40 -5.86
C THR A 310 9.31 12.43 -6.15
N PRO A 311 9.27 11.81 -7.35
CA PRO A 311 8.20 10.88 -7.68
C PRO A 311 8.27 9.64 -6.79
N VAL A 312 7.12 9.18 -6.32
CA VAL A 312 6.98 7.97 -5.50
C VAL A 312 6.04 7.02 -6.22
N LEU A 313 6.42 5.74 -6.29
CA LEU A 313 5.57 4.66 -6.79
C LEU A 313 5.54 3.53 -5.74
N SER A 314 4.35 3.03 -5.47
CA SER A 314 4.11 1.74 -4.83
C SER A 314 3.12 0.95 -5.67
N LEU A 315 3.55 -0.22 -6.15
CA LEU A 315 2.71 -1.19 -6.82
C LEU A 315 2.46 -2.33 -5.84
N ARG A 316 1.21 -2.57 -5.49
CA ARG A 316 0.81 -3.71 -4.65
C ARG A 316 -0.02 -4.69 -5.47
N ARG A 317 0.42 -5.95 -5.57
CA ARG A 317 -0.30 -6.99 -6.27
C ARG A 317 -1.64 -7.23 -5.58
N ILE A 318 -2.71 -7.12 -6.35
CA ILE A 318 -4.05 -7.46 -5.94
C ILE A 318 -4.07 -8.98 -5.81
N ARG A 319 -4.17 -9.47 -4.58
CA ARG A 319 -4.41 -10.89 -4.39
C ARG A 319 -5.83 -11.21 -4.82
N THR A 320 -5.96 -12.32 -5.52
CA THR A 320 -7.19 -13.10 -5.64
C THR A 320 -7.50 -13.78 -4.30
N ASP A 321 -7.49 -12.99 -3.23
CA ASP A 321 -8.12 -13.44 -1.99
C ASP A 321 -9.57 -13.76 -2.34
N ALA A 322 -10.14 -14.74 -1.66
CA ALA A 322 -11.49 -15.14 -1.97
C ALA A 322 -12.43 -13.95 -1.67
N ASN A 323 -13.03 -13.43 -2.74
CA ASN A 323 -13.82 -12.19 -2.77
C ASN A 323 -15.32 -12.51 -2.87
N SER A 324 -15.76 -13.59 -2.25
CA SER A 324 -17.17 -14.00 -2.16
C SER A 324 -17.53 -14.26 -0.71
N LEU A 325 -18.80 -14.03 -0.34
CA LEU A 325 -19.23 -14.35 1.02
C LEU A 325 -19.07 -15.85 1.30
N ALA A 326 -19.22 -16.71 0.29
CA ALA A 326 -19.03 -18.16 0.43
C ALA A 326 -17.63 -18.52 0.94
N ALA A 327 -16.60 -17.87 0.42
CA ALA A 327 -15.24 -18.16 0.83
C ALA A 327 -14.86 -17.49 2.16
N LEU A 328 -15.42 -16.31 2.44
CA LEU A 328 -15.31 -15.72 3.78
C LEU A 328 -15.95 -16.62 4.86
N VAL A 329 -16.99 -17.41 4.52
CA VAL A 329 -17.52 -18.44 5.41
C VAL A 329 -16.53 -19.59 5.62
N GLN A 330 -15.87 -20.06 4.56
CA GLN A 330 -14.84 -21.11 4.65
C GLN A 330 -13.65 -20.69 5.54
N GLU A 331 -13.31 -19.40 5.51
CA GLU A 331 -12.25 -18.80 6.33
C GLU A 331 -12.70 -18.39 7.74
N GLN A 332 -13.94 -18.72 8.14
CA GLN A 332 -14.51 -18.34 9.45
C GLN A 332 -14.50 -16.82 9.73
N VAL A 333 -14.59 -16.01 8.68
CA VAL A 333 -14.78 -14.55 8.80
C VAL A 333 -16.22 -14.23 9.24
N LEU A 334 -17.19 -15.00 8.74
CA LEU A 334 -18.61 -14.92 9.10
C LEU A 334 -19.24 -16.33 9.07
N SER A 335 -20.38 -16.50 9.71
CA SER A 335 -21.13 -17.76 9.63
C SER A 335 -21.92 -17.90 8.33
N ALA A 336 -22.33 -19.13 7.99
CA ALA A 336 -23.21 -19.39 6.87
C ALA A 336 -24.56 -18.63 6.98
N ASP A 337 -25.09 -18.52 8.20
CA ASP A 337 -26.34 -17.81 8.45
C ASP A 337 -26.17 -16.29 8.27
N MET A 338 -25.03 -15.72 8.69
CA MET A 338 -24.72 -14.31 8.40
C MET A 338 -24.64 -14.06 6.89
N ARG A 339 -24.04 -14.98 6.12
CA ARG A 339 -24.00 -14.89 4.66
C ARG A 339 -25.41 -14.90 4.05
N GLU A 340 -26.26 -15.83 4.46
CA GLU A 340 -27.65 -15.92 3.96
C GLU A 340 -28.43 -14.65 4.26
N LEU A 341 -28.26 -14.07 5.45
CA LEU A 341 -28.86 -12.79 5.82
C LEU A 341 -28.37 -11.67 4.89
N LEU A 342 -27.05 -11.53 4.71
CA LEU A 342 -26.49 -10.48 3.86
C LEU A 342 -26.94 -10.62 2.39
N ALA A 343 -26.92 -11.83 1.84
CA ALA A 343 -27.38 -12.08 0.47
C ALA A 343 -28.86 -11.69 0.28
N LEU A 344 -29.72 -12.04 1.25
CA LEU A 344 -31.11 -11.61 1.26
C LEU A 344 -31.24 -10.09 1.31
N MET A 345 -30.49 -9.42 2.20
CA MET A 345 -30.52 -7.97 2.33
C MET A 345 -30.11 -7.25 1.04
N LEU A 346 -29.11 -7.76 0.33
CA LEU A 346 -28.66 -7.20 -0.94
C LEU A 346 -29.71 -7.39 -2.04
N ARG A 347 -30.28 -8.59 -2.15
CA ARG A 347 -31.34 -8.90 -3.13
C ARG A 347 -32.58 -8.03 -2.93
N GLU A 348 -32.95 -7.77 -1.68
CA GLU A 348 -34.12 -6.96 -1.33
C GLU A 348 -33.79 -5.46 -1.19
N CYS A 349 -32.63 -5.02 -1.69
CA CYS A 349 -32.16 -3.63 -1.67
C CYS A 349 -32.27 -2.97 -0.28
N ARG A 350 -31.73 -3.60 0.76
CA ARG A 350 -31.75 -3.05 2.12
C ARG A 350 -30.58 -2.12 2.38
N ARG A 351 -30.68 -1.34 3.46
CA ARG A 351 -29.71 -0.34 3.90
C ARG A 351 -28.76 -0.97 4.91
N VAL A 352 -27.58 -1.30 4.43
CA VAL A 352 -26.52 -1.98 5.18
C VAL A 352 -25.36 -1.02 5.39
N VAL A 353 -24.96 -0.82 6.64
CA VAL A 353 -23.74 -0.09 6.98
C VAL A 353 -22.68 -1.08 7.44
N VAL A 354 -21.51 -1.06 6.82
CA VAL A 354 -20.35 -1.87 7.21
C VAL A 354 -19.32 -0.97 7.89
N CYS A 355 -19.12 -1.12 9.19
CA CYS A 355 -18.07 -0.41 9.90
C CYS A 355 -16.89 -1.32 10.21
N ALA A 356 -15.68 -0.79 10.09
CA ALA A 356 -14.46 -1.52 10.39
C ALA A 356 -13.56 -0.77 11.38
N SER A 357 -12.78 -1.52 12.15
CA SER A 357 -11.67 -1.03 12.97
C SER A 357 -10.49 -2.00 12.95
N GLY A 358 -9.37 -1.64 13.61
CA GLY A 358 -8.24 -2.56 13.80
C GLY A 358 -7.41 -2.86 12.55
N GLY A 359 -7.52 -2.06 11.49
CA GLY A 359 -6.70 -2.21 10.28
C GLY A 359 -7.06 -3.41 9.41
N VAL A 360 -8.27 -3.96 9.58
CA VAL A 360 -8.75 -5.08 8.74
C VAL A 360 -8.97 -4.66 7.30
N ASN A 361 -8.96 -5.65 6.39
CA ASN A 361 -9.14 -5.44 4.96
C ASN A 361 -10.63 -5.23 4.61
N LEU A 362 -11.16 -4.04 4.94
CA LEU A 362 -12.53 -3.63 4.63
C LEU A 362 -12.84 -3.73 3.13
N ASP A 363 -11.88 -3.38 2.27
CA ASP A 363 -12.03 -3.45 0.82
C ASP A 363 -12.29 -4.89 0.33
N ARG A 364 -11.70 -5.90 0.98
CA ARG A 364 -11.95 -7.31 0.68
C ARG A 364 -13.37 -7.71 1.06
N PHE A 365 -13.82 -7.34 2.26
CA PHE A 365 -15.18 -7.65 2.70
C PHE A 365 -16.21 -6.96 1.80
N MET A 366 -16.00 -5.69 1.46
CA MET A 366 -16.90 -4.95 0.56
C MET A 366 -16.97 -5.57 -0.83
N ARG A 367 -15.87 -6.12 -1.37
CA ARG A 367 -15.90 -6.88 -2.63
C ARG A 367 -16.76 -8.13 -2.53
N ALA A 368 -16.62 -8.88 -1.43
CA ALA A 368 -17.44 -10.05 -1.18
C ALA A 368 -18.93 -9.73 -1.08
N VAL A 369 -19.29 -8.61 -0.44
CA VAL A 369 -20.66 -8.12 -0.34
C VAL A 369 -21.18 -7.66 -1.70
N VAL A 370 -20.44 -6.81 -2.41
CA VAL A 370 -20.86 -6.28 -3.71
C VAL A 370 -21.06 -7.38 -4.75
N ASN A 371 -20.24 -8.43 -4.72
CA ASN A 371 -20.36 -9.56 -5.65
C ASN A 371 -21.62 -10.42 -5.45
N GLU A 372 -22.39 -10.19 -4.39
CA GLU A 372 -23.67 -10.87 -4.13
C GLU A 372 -24.86 -9.98 -4.52
N ILE A 373 -24.62 -8.77 -5.03
CA ILE A 373 -25.67 -7.88 -5.57
C ILE A 373 -26.15 -8.45 -6.92
N PRO A 374 -27.46 -8.66 -7.12
CA PRO A 374 -27.97 -9.18 -8.39
C PRO A 374 -27.68 -8.25 -9.59
N ASP A 375 -27.24 -8.84 -10.71
CA ASP A 375 -26.96 -8.13 -11.97
C ASP A 375 -28.17 -7.40 -12.58
N THR A 376 -29.39 -7.71 -12.12
CA THR A 376 -30.62 -7.05 -12.54
C THR A 376 -30.82 -5.67 -11.93
N LEU A 377 -30.08 -5.32 -10.87
CA LEU A 377 -30.21 -4.05 -10.17
C LEU A 377 -29.42 -2.93 -10.85
N ARG A 378 -29.89 -1.69 -10.73
CA ARG A 378 -29.16 -0.48 -11.11
C ARG A 378 -28.40 0.04 -9.91
N VAL A 379 -27.08 0.02 -10.01
CA VAL A 379 -26.18 0.32 -8.90
C VAL A 379 -25.25 1.46 -9.26
N ALA A 380 -25.17 2.47 -8.41
CA ALA A 380 -24.08 3.44 -8.47
C ALA A 380 -23.08 3.09 -7.36
N CYS A 381 -21.82 2.89 -7.73
CA CYS A 381 -20.75 2.57 -6.80
C CYS A 381 -19.73 3.70 -6.71
N ILE A 382 -19.69 4.35 -5.56
CA ILE A 382 -18.70 5.37 -5.22
C ILE A 382 -17.45 4.65 -4.68
N SER A 383 -16.41 4.57 -5.51
CA SER A 383 -15.10 4.05 -5.11
C SER A 383 -13.99 4.65 -5.96
N ASP A 384 -12.97 5.19 -5.30
CA ASP A 384 -11.77 5.75 -5.94
C ASP A 384 -10.84 4.68 -6.48
N THR A 385 -10.97 3.46 -5.94
CA THR A 385 -10.04 2.37 -6.22
C THR A 385 -10.35 1.63 -7.51
N GLY A 386 -11.59 1.70 -8.00
CA GLY A 386 -12.07 0.84 -9.09
C GLY A 386 -12.02 -0.65 -8.75
N ARG A 387 -11.78 -1.01 -7.48
CA ARG A 387 -11.68 -2.40 -7.01
C ARG A 387 -13.03 -3.03 -6.68
N LEU A 388 -14.04 -2.20 -6.43
CA LEU A 388 -15.45 -2.58 -6.45
C LEU A 388 -15.97 -2.30 -7.85
N SER A 389 -15.85 -3.28 -8.74
CA SER A 389 -16.45 -3.21 -10.06
C SER A 389 -17.23 -4.49 -10.29
N HIS A 390 -18.48 -4.34 -10.72
CA HIS A 390 -19.33 -5.46 -11.12
C HIS A 390 -19.69 -5.25 -12.59
N GLY A 391 -19.32 -6.21 -13.45
CA GLY A 391 -19.29 -6.03 -14.91
C GLY A 391 -20.65 -6.04 -15.62
N HIS A 392 -21.76 -5.82 -14.92
CA HIS A 392 -23.10 -5.86 -15.50
C HIS A 392 -23.59 -4.48 -15.96
N ARG A 393 -24.56 -4.48 -16.88
CA ARG A 393 -25.07 -3.27 -17.56
C ARG A 393 -25.68 -2.22 -16.63
N GLY A 394 -26.08 -2.61 -15.42
CA GLY A 394 -26.68 -1.72 -14.42
C GLY A 394 -25.67 -1.01 -13.52
N TRP A 395 -24.36 -1.26 -13.69
CA TRP A 395 -23.32 -0.74 -12.82
C TRP A 395 -22.75 0.60 -13.31
N VAL A 396 -22.83 1.62 -12.46
CA VAL A 396 -22.24 2.94 -12.69
C VAL A 396 -21.12 3.16 -11.68
N GLN A 397 -19.88 3.19 -12.15
CA GLN A 397 -18.73 3.54 -11.32
C GLN A 397 -18.63 5.06 -11.16
N VAL A 398 -18.52 5.52 -9.92
CA VAL A 398 -18.32 6.94 -9.56
C VAL A 398 -17.04 7.06 -8.74
N ARG A 399 -16.18 8.03 -9.08
CA ARG A 399 -14.96 8.34 -8.34
C ARG A 399 -15.11 9.70 -7.66
N ARG A 400 -14.49 9.88 -6.49
CA ARG A 400 -14.43 11.17 -5.78
C ARG A 400 -13.33 12.05 -6.33
N LEU A 401 -12.22 11.45 -6.77
CA LEU A 401 -11.13 12.17 -7.44
C LEU A 401 -11.64 12.80 -8.74
N LYS A 402 -11.53 14.13 -8.82
CA LYS A 402 -11.84 14.90 -10.03
C LYS A 402 -10.67 14.92 -10.99
N ASP A 403 -10.97 14.86 -12.28
CA ASP A 403 -10.08 15.35 -13.32
C ASP A 403 -9.89 16.88 -13.13
N PRO A 404 -8.69 17.44 -13.26
CA PRO A 404 -8.51 18.91 -13.28
C PRO A 404 -9.38 19.64 -14.32
N SER A 405 -9.79 18.94 -15.39
CA SER A 405 -10.69 19.44 -16.42
C SER A 405 -12.18 19.22 -16.13
N ASP A 406 -12.54 18.43 -15.12
CA ASP A 406 -13.93 18.21 -14.72
C ASP A 406 -14.51 19.49 -14.11
N THR A 407 -15.45 20.09 -14.84
CA THR A 407 -16.22 21.25 -14.37
C THR A 407 -17.43 20.85 -13.53
N ILE A 408 -17.79 19.56 -13.51
CA ILE A 408 -18.97 19.05 -12.83
C ILE A 408 -18.60 18.58 -11.41
N ASP A 409 -19.34 19.07 -10.42
CA ASP A 409 -19.20 18.60 -9.04
C ASP A 409 -19.77 17.20 -8.84
N LEU A 410 -19.10 16.40 -7.99
CA LEU A 410 -19.54 15.06 -7.60
C LEU A 410 -21.00 15.08 -7.07
N SER A 411 -21.37 16.11 -6.30
CA SER A 411 -22.72 16.29 -5.78
C SER A 411 -23.78 16.40 -6.89
N SER A 412 -23.46 17.07 -7.99
CA SER A 412 -24.34 17.18 -9.17
C SER A 412 -24.52 15.81 -9.85
N VAL A 413 -23.43 15.05 -10.02
CA VAL A 413 -23.47 13.69 -10.58
C VAL A 413 -24.34 12.77 -9.72
N LEU A 414 -24.06 12.71 -8.41
CA LEU A 414 -24.79 11.86 -7.48
C LEU A 414 -26.27 12.25 -7.38
N GLY A 415 -26.57 13.56 -7.40
CA GLY A 415 -27.95 14.05 -7.43
C GLY A 415 -28.73 13.61 -8.67
N VAL A 416 -28.11 13.60 -9.84
CA VAL A 416 -28.73 13.08 -11.07
C VAL A 416 -28.95 11.57 -10.96
N LEU A 417 -27.94 10.82 -10.52
CA LEU A 417 -28.03 9.37 -10.40
C LEU A 417 -29.15 8.95 -9.43
N LEU A 418 -29.24 9.56 -8.24
CA LEU A 418 -30.29 9.25 -7.27
C LEU A 418 -31.70 9.53 -7.81
N ARG A 419 -31.88 10.61 -8.58
CA ARG A 419 -33.16 10.90 -9.26
C ARG A 419 -33.45 9.97 -10.46
N GLY A 420 -32.42 9.31 -10.99
CA GLY A 420 -32.50 8.42 -12.15
C GLY A 420 -33.10 7.04 -11.87
N GLY A 421 -33.60 6.79 -10.66
CA GLY A 421 -34.19 5.51 -10.29
C GLY A 421 -33.13 4.42 -10.04
N LEU A 422 -32.11 4.74 -9.26
CA LEU A 422 -31.17 3.76 -8.73
C LEU A 422 -31.87 2.78 -7.78
N ASP A 423 -31.58 1.49 -7.94
CA ASP A 423 -32.01 0.49 -6.98
C ASP A 423 -31.14 0.55 -5.72
N GLN A 424 -29.81 0.64 -5.89
CA GLN A 424 -28.89 0.63 -4.75
C GLN A 424 -27.71 1.59 -4.93
N LEU A 425 -27.42 2.37 -3.89
CA LEU A 425 -26.16 3.12 -3.81
C LEU A 425 -25.13 2.32 -3.02
N VAL A 426 -23.94 2.13 -3.57
CA VAL A 426 -22.79 1.57 -2.86
C VAL A 426 -21.78 2.69 -2.62
N SER A 427 -21.36 2.92 -1.38
CA SER A 427 -20.25 3.84 -1.08
C SER A 427 -19.16 3.12 -0.30
N GLN A 428 -17.96 3.05 -0.89
CA GLN A 428 -16.78 2.50 -0.24
C GLN A 428 -16.05 3.58 0.52
N GLN A 429 -15.87 3.38 1.84
CA GLN A 429 -15.19 4.32 2.71
C GLN A 429 -15.74 5.74 2.54
N CYS A 430 -17.03 5.90 2.85
CA CYS A 430 -17.75 7.17 2.75
C CYS A 430 -16.92 8.31 3.34
N GLY A 431 -16.71 9.34 2.53
CA GLY A 431 -15.99 10.55 2.89
C GLY A 431 -16.91 11.76 2.91
N GLN A 432 -16.35 12.92 3.19
CA GLN A 432 -17.12 14.17 3.26
C GLN A 432 -17.72 14.56 1.90
N GLN A 433 -17.05 14.19 0.80
CA GLN A 433 -17.46 14.57 -0.56
C GLN A 433 -18.75 13.87 -1.03
N ASP A 434 -19.00 12.65 -0.54
CA ASP A 434 -20.17 11.84 -0.92
C ASP A 434 -21.19 11.64 0.21
N ALA A 435 -20.90 12.12 1.43
CA ALA A 435 -21.74 11.90 2.60
C ALA A 435 -23.20 12.36 2.43
N ALA A 436 -23.43 13.52 1.80
CA ALA A 436 -24.79 14.03 1.60
C ALA A 436 -25.64 13.06 0.73
N ALA A 437 -25.10 12.61 -0.40
CA ALA A 437 -25.77 11.64 -1.27
C ALA A 437 -25.97 10.28 -0.60
N VAL A 438 -25.01 9.84 0.21
CA VAL A 438 -25.11 8.62 1.01
C VAL A 438 -26.23 8.71 2.04
N ILE A 439 -26.34 9.85 2.73
CA ILE A 439 -27.42 10.11 3.69
C ILE A 439 -28.77 10.13 2.98
N ASP A 440 -28.89 10.80 1.83
CA ASP A 440 -30.11 10.84 1.04
C ASP A 440 -30.52 9.43 0.57
N ALA A 441 -29.56 8.62 0.10
CA ALA A 441 -29.79 7.24 -0.29
C ALA A 441 -30.32 6.39 0.87
N ILE A 442 -29.73 6.52 2.06
CA ILE A 442 -30.20 5.89 3.29
C ILE A 442 -31.61 6.39 3.65
N ALA A 443 -31.86 7.70 3.56
CA ALA A 443 -33.15 8.31 3.88
C ALA A 443 -34.27 7.94 2.89
N GLY A 444 -33.95 7.38 1.73
CA GLY A 444 -34.93 6.82 0.78
C GLY A 444 -34.86 7.36 -0.65
N ALA A 445 -33.84 8.15 -1.00
CA ALA A 445 -33.61 8.59 -2.39
C ALA A 445 -33.25 7.43 -3.34
N SER A 446 -32.94 6.25 -2.80
CA SER A 446 -32.77 4.98 -3.52
C SER A 446 -33.48 3.86 -2.75
N ARG A 447 -33.75 2.71 -3.40
CA ARG A 447 -34.41 1.58 -2.71
C ARG A 447 -33.54 1.04 -1.56
N GLY A 448 -32.23 0.96 -1.77
CA GLY A 448 -31.25 0.50 -0.78
C GLY A 448 -29.91 1.22 -0.82
N ALA A 449 -29.08 0.97 0.19
CA ALA A 449 -27.73 1.50 0.25
C ALA A 449 -26.78 0.51 0.94
N VAL A 450 -25.55 0.38 0.44
CA VAL A 450 -24.46 -0.36 1.11
C VAL A 450 -23.30 0.58 1.31
N VAL A 451 -23.03 0.92 2.56
CA VAL A 451 -22.08 1.99 2.90
C VAL A 451 -21.02 1.44 3.80
N SER A 452 -19.75 1.69 3.49
CA SER A 452 -18.67 1.37 4.42
C SER A 452 -17.96 2.60 4.95
N LEU A 453 -17.50 2.51 6.20
CA LEU A 453 -16.74 3.56 6.87
C LEU A 453 -15.90 2.99 8.02
N TRP A 454 -14.91 3.76 8.47
CA TRP A 454 -14.17 3.44 9.69
C TRP A 454 -15.00 3.80 10.92
N GLY A 455 -15.14 2.84 11.84
CA GLY A 455 -15.92 3.02 13.06
C GLY A 455 -15.66 1.88 14.04
N ILE A 456 -15.43 2.23 15.31
CA ILE A 456 -15.06 1.23 16.33
C ILE A 456 -16.24 0.38 16.82
N ASN A 457 -17.48 0.85 16.62
CA ASN A 457 -18.74 0.16 16.91
C ASN A 457 -19.90 0.82 16.13
N ALA A 458 -21.11 0.28 16.22
CA ALA A 458 -22.28 0.78 15.50
C ALA A 458 -22.64 2.23 15.87
N ALA A 459 -22.67 2.57 17.15
CA ALA A 459 -22.98 3.93 17.60
C ALA A 459 -22.00 4.97 17.04
N HIS A 460 -20.70 4.68 17.09
CA HIS A 460 -19.68 5.55 16.52
C HIS A 460 -19.82 5.64 14.99
N ALA A 461 -20.14 4.55 14.30
CA ALA A 461 -20.36 4.58 12.86
C ALA A 461 -21.52 5.52 12.47
N LEU A 462 -22.66 5.42 13.16
CA LEU A 462 -23.82 6.31 12.89
C LEU A 462 -23.49 7.78 13.16
N THR A 463 -22.89 8.08 14.32
CA THR A 463 -22.48 9.45 14.66
C THR A 463 -21.45 10.00 13.66
N ARG A 464 -20.52 9.17 13.20
CA ARG A 464 -19.50 9.58 12.23
C ARG A 464 -20.11 9.85 10.86
N LEU A 465 -21.05 9.02 10.40
CA LEU A 465 -21.76 9.26 9.15
C LEU A 465 -22.57 10.57 9.22
N ALA A 466 -23.28 10.81 10.33
CA ALA A 466 -23.96 12.08 10.57
C ALA A 466 -22.99 13.27 10.55
N ALA A 467 -21.79 13.12 11.15
CA ALA A 467 -20.77 14.15 11.17
C ALA A 467 -20.19 14.44 9.78
N LEU A 468 -19.98 13.41 8.94
CA LEU A 468 -19.49 13.59 7.57
C LEU A 468 -20.48 14.39 6.70
N GLY A 469 -21.79 14.21 6.92
CA GLY A 469 -22.83 14.98 6.22
C GLY A 469 -23.09 16.37 6.79
N SER A 470 -22.62 16.66 8.00
CA SER A 470 -22.86 17.93 8.67
C SER A 470 -21.80 18.96 8.28
N THR A 471 -22.13 19.85 7.34
CA THR A 471 -21.28 20.99 6.97
C THR A 471 -21.36 22.14 7.98
N MET A 472 -22.32 22.11 8.89
CA MET A 472 -22.54 23.12 9.92
C MET A 472 -21.84 22.72 11.23
N ALA A 473 -20.96 23.60 11.75
CA ALA A 473 -20.38 23.44 13.06
C ALA A 473 -21.48 23.44 14.14
N GLY A 474 -21.77 22.27 14.73
CA GLY A 474 -22.42 22.15 16.04
C GLY A 474 -23.95 22.04 16.12
N GLY A 475 -24.71 21.91 15.02
CA GLY A 475 -26.17 22.09 15.07
C GLY A 475 -27.07 20.86 15.27
N ALA A 476 -26.85 19.74 14.58
CA ALA A 476 -27.88 18.69 14.46
C ALA A 476 -27.34 17.25 14.37
N LEU A 477 -26.19 16.96 14.96
CA LEU A 477 -25.61 15.60 14.92
C LEU A 477 -26.54 14.55 15.53
N GLN A 478 -27.15 14.84 16.69
CA GLN A 478 -28.00 13.89 17.38
C GLN A 478 -29.32 13.62 16.61
N PRO A 479 -30.10 14.63 16.17
CA PRO A 479 -31.27 14.39 15.32
C PRO A 479 -30.96 13.59 14.05
N LEU A 480 -29.85 13.90 13.37
CA LEU A 480 -29.44 13.17 12.16
C LEU A 480 -29.02 11.73 12.49
N THR A 481 -28.30 11.51 13.59
CA THR A 481 -27.91 10.16 14.04
C THR A 481 -29.15 9.32 14.33
N VAL A 482 -30.16 9.88 15.00
CA VAL A 482 -31.44 9.21 15.26
C VAL A 482 -32.20 8.93 13.96
N SER A 483 -32.23 9.88 13.02
CA SER A 483 -32.84 9.69 11.71
C SER A 483 -32.16 8.56 10.91
N LEU A 484 -30.84 8.52 10.88
CA LEU A 484 -30.06 7.45 10.26
C LEU A 484 -30.32 6.10 10.92
N ALA A 485 -30.38 6.05 12.26
CA ALA A 485 -30.71 4.83 13.00
C ALA A 485 -32.12 4.31 12.69
N HIS A 486 -33.05 5.18 12.32
CA HIS A 486 -34.40 4.79 11.90
C HIS A 486 -34.43 4.20 10.49
N ALA A 487 -33.55 4.68 9.61
CA ALA A 487 -33.51 4.32 8.21
C ALA A 487 -32.65 3.07 7.93
N ILE A 488 -31.55 2.89 8.66
CA ILE A 488 -30.61 1.78 8.46
C ILE A 488 -31.22 0.47 8.96
N ASP A 489 -31.23 -0.56 8.11
CA ASP A 489 -31.74 -1.87 8.47
C ASP A 489 -30.74 -2.63 9.36
N VAL A 490 -29.45 -2.63 9.00
CA VAL A 490 -28.39 -3.34 9.74
C VAL A 490 -27.06 -2.62 9.69
N VAL A 491 -26.30 -2.71 10.79
CA VAL A 491 -24.87 -2.39 10.88
C VAL A 491 -24.04 -3.67 11.06
N VAL A 492 -23.10 -3.91 10.15
CA VAL A 492 -22.11 -5.01 10.21
C VAL A 492 -20.80 -4.46 10.75
N ARG A 493 -20.28 -5.06 11.81
CA ARG A 493 -19.03 -4.63 12.46
C ARG A 493 -17.89 -5.61 12.16
N LEU A 494 -16.84 -5.11 11.53
CA LEU A 494 -15.61 -5.84 11.23
C LEU A 494 -14.47 -5.40 12.16
N ASN A 495 -13.68 -6.37 12.63
CA ASN A 495 -12.44 -6.09 13.35
C ASN A 495 -11.50 -7.30 13.26
N SER A 496 -10.27 -7.15 13.77
CA SER A 496 -9.46 -8.31 14.13
C SER A 496 -10.28 -9.16 15.08
N GLY A 497 -10.41 -10.44 14.73
CA GLY A 497 -11.35 -11.40 15.31
C GLY A 497 -11.13 -11.63 16.79
N VAL A 498 -11.89 -12.53 17.39
CA VAL A 498 -11.89 -12.73 18.86
C VAL A 498 -10.51 -13.14 19.40
N ASN A 499 -9.68 -13.76 18.56
CA ASN A 499 -8.28 -14.12 18.87
C ASN A 499 -7.23 -13.12 18.32
N ALA A 500 -7.66 -12.03 17.67
CA ALA A 500 -6.81 -11.04 16.99
C ALA A 500 -5.94 -11.58 15.83
N GLU A 501 -6.25 -12.76 15.30
CA GLU A 501 -5.46 -13.43 14.25
C GLU A 501 -5.94 -13.12 12.82
N ALA A 502 -7.26 -13.01 12.63
CA ALA A 502 -7.88 -12.82 11.31
C ALA A 502 -9.05 -11.85 11.38
N MET A 503 -9.41 -11.22 10.27
CA MET A 503 -10.61 -10.38 10.16
C MET A 503 -11.88 -11.21 10.41
N GLN A 504 -12.80 -10.73 11.24
CA GLN A 504 -14.11 -11.36 11.46
C GLN A 504 -15.23 -10.33 11.54
N VAL A 505 -16.45 -10.77 11.21
CA VAL A 505 -17.68 -10.07 11.57
C VAL A 505 -17.92 -10.30 13.06
N LEU A 506 -17.63 -9.29 13.87
CA LEU A 506 -17.83 -9.37 15.31
C LEU A 506 -19.31 -9.32 15.66
N GLU A 507 -20.07 -8.43 15.02
CA GLU A 507 -21.47 -8.21 15.35
C GLU A 507 -22.24 -7.81 14.08
N ILE A 508 -23.48 -8.28 13.98
CA ILE A 508 -24.48 -7.75 13.05
C ILE A 508 -25.59 -7.18 13.91
N ILE A 509 -25.85 -5.88 13.78
CA ILE A 509 -26.68 -5.10 14.70
C ILE A 509 -27.87 -4.50 13.96
N GLU A 510 -29.07 -4.67 14.50
CA GLU A 510 -30.28 -3.95 14.09
C GLU A 510 -30.47 -2.74 15.02
N PRO A 511 -30.30 -1.50 14.53
CA PRO A 511 -30.60 -0.32 15.33
C PRO A 511 -32.11 -0.16 15.51
N HIS A 512 -32.52 0.20 16.72
CA HIS A 512 -33.90 0.49 17.05
C HIS A 512 -34.01 1.83 17.75
N VAL A 513 -34.86 2.71 17.21
CA VAL A 513 -35.15 4.00 17.81
C VAL A 513 -36.43 3.90 18.63
N HIS A 514 -36.35 4.25 19.91
CA HIS A 514 -37.50 4.36 20.80
C HIS A 514 -38.24 5.69 20.59
N ALA A 515 -39.45 5.80 21.14
CA ALA A 515 -40.27 7.00 21.02
C ALA A 515 -39.64 8.26 21.64
N ASP A 516 -38.74 8.09 22.61
CA ASP A 516 -37.97 9.18 23.25
C ASP A 516 -36.71 9.58 22.47
N GLY A 517 -36.45 8.95 21.32
CA GLY A 517 -35.28 9.19 20.48
C GLY A 517 -34.01 8.47 20.92
N THR A 518 -34.06 7.63 21.97
CA THR A 518 -32.93 6.78 22.33
C THR A 518 -32.74 5.65 21.31
N ILE A 519 -31.49 5.28 21.07
CA ILE A 519 -31.13 4.25 20.09
C ILE A 519 -30.67 3.00 20.84
N GLU A 520 -31.42 1.92 20.71
CA GLU A 520 -31.06 0.58 21.16
C GLU A 520 -30.37 -0.16 20.01
N TYR A 521 -29.20 -0.74 20.29
CA TYR A 521 -28.41 -1.49 19.30
C TYR A 521 -28.57 -2.99 19.57
N ARG A 522 -29.50 -3.65 18.87
CA ARG A 522 -29.78 -5.07 19.10
C ARG A 522 -28.86 -5.95 18.27
N PRO A 523 -27.98 -6.77 18.89
CA PRO A 523 -27.23 -7.74 18.12
C PRO A 523 -28.17 -8.82 17.58
N LEU A 524 -28.07 -9.11 16.29
CA LEU A 524 -28.66 -10.27 15.62
C LEU A 524 -27.67 -11.44 15.59
N PHE A 525 -26.38 -11.10 15.54
CA PHE A 525 -25.29 -12.05 15.66
C PHE A 525 -24.14 -11.44 16.44
N THR A 526 -23.42 -12.28 17.19
CA THR A 526 -22.17 -11.92 17.88
C THR A 526 -21.12 -13.01 17.73
N ALA A 527 -19.87 -12.61 17.52
CA ALA A 527 -18.72 -13.49 17.58
C ALA A 527 -18.23 -13.60 19.03
N GLY A 528 -17.96 -14.82 19.46
CA GLY A 528 -17.39 -15.13 20.76
C GLY A 528 -16.28 -16.17 20.64
N LYS A 529 -15.63 -16.46 21.76
CA LYS A 529 -14.63 -17.53 21.87
C LYS A 529 -15.31 -18.78 22.42
N ALA A 530 -15.24 -19.87 21.68
CA ALA A 530 -15.68 -21.19 22.14
C ALA A 530 -14.74 -21.72 23.23
N GLY A 531 -15.18 -22.76 23.94
CA GLY A 531 -14.39 -23.40 25.00
C GLY A 531 -13.09 -24.05 24.51
N ASP A 532 -13.01 -24.39 23.22
CA ASP A 532 -11.82 -24.92 22.55
C ASP A 532 -10.89 -23.83 21.99
N GLY A 533 -11.24 -22.55 22.18
CA GLY A 533 -10.48 -21.40 21.70
C GLY A 533 -10.79 -20.97 20.27
N THR A 534 -11.64 -21.70 19.55
CA THR A 534 -12.10 -21.31 18.20
C THR A 534 -13.13 -20.19 18.27
N THR A 535 -13.44 -19.57 17.13
CA THR A 535 -14.51 -18.56 17.05
C THR A 535 -15.87 -19.24 16.92
N GLU A 536 -16.79 -18.86 17.80
CA GLU A 536 -18.19 -19.25 17.74
C GLU A 536 -19.04 -18.03 17.35
N PHE A 537 -19.99 -18.22 16.44
CA PHE A 537 -20.97 -17.19 16.09
C PHE A 537 -22.30 -17.53 16.75
N LYS A 538 -22.74 -16.67 17.68
CA LYS A 538 -24.04 -16.79 18.35
C LYS A 538 -25.07 -15.99 17.59
N SER A 539 -26.28 -16.54 17.46
CA SER A 539 -27.40 -15.89 16.78
C SER A 539 -28.53 -15.60 17.75
N THR A 540 -29.07 -14.39 17.63
CA THR A 540 -30.29 -13.89 18.28
C THR A 540 -31.28 -13.39 17.23
N ILE A 541 -31.10 -13.84 15.98
CA ILE A 541 -31.78 -13.34 14.78
C ILE A 541 -33.30 -13.58 14.79
N SER A 542 -33.79 -14.53 15.59
CA SER A 542 -35.23 -14.75 15.84
C SER A 542 -35.93 -13.49 16.37
N LEU A 543 -35.17 -12.58 16.98
CA LEU A 543 -35.67 -11.30 17.51
C LEU A 543 -35.70 -10.19 16.45
N SER A 544 -35.27 -10.46 15.21
CA SER A 544 -35.19 -9.44 14.16
C SER A 544 -36.57 -8.93 13.79
N ARG A 545 -36.76 -7.61 13.86
CA ARG A 545 -37.99 -6.97 13.40
C ARG A 545 -38.03 -6.94 11.88
N PHE A 546 -36.89 -6.60 11.26
CA PHE A 546 -36.72 -6.61 9.81
C PHE A 546 -37.17 -7.93 9.17
N LEU A 547 -36.71 -9.09 9.66
CA LEU A 547 -37.09 -10.38 9.07
C LEU A 547 -38.57 -10.69 9.21
N ARG A 548 -39.19 -10.24 10.30
CA ARG A 548 -40.65 -10.35 10.50
C ARG A 548 -41.40 -9.55 9.44
N THR A 549 -40.98 -8.30 9.21
CA THR A 549 -41.56 -7.44 8.16
C THR A 549 -41.42 -8.07 6.78
N LEU A 550 -40.25 -8.65 6.44
CA LEU A 550 -40.07 -9.38 5.17
C LEU A 550 -41.03 -10.56 5.02
N ARG A 551 -41.19 -11.33 6.11
CA ARG A 551 -42.09 -12.49 6.14
C ARG A 551 -43.55 -12.07 5.93
N GLU A 552 -43.97 -10.98 6.58
CA GLU A 552 -45.31 -10.39 6.43
C GLU A 552 -45.53 -9.85 5.00
N GLN A 553 -44.48 -9.37 4.34
CA GLN A 553 -44.50 -8.94 2.93
C GLN A 553 -44.45 -10.11 1.94
N GLY A 554 -44.36 -11.36 2.41
CA GLY A 554 -44.29 -12.55 1.55
C GLY A 554 -42.97 -12.72 0.80
N VAL A 555 -41.90 -12.06 1.27
CA VAL A 555 -40.57 -12.17 0.65
C VAL A 555 -40.03 -13.59 0.87
N PRO A 556 -39.52 -14.28 -0.16
CA PRO A 556 -38.95 -15.62 -0.02
C PRO A 556 -37.71 -15.61 0.88
N MET A 557 -37.79 -16.31 2.00
CA MET A 557 -36.73 -16.41 3.00
C MET A 557 -35.97 -17.75 2.88
N PRO A 558 -34.65 -17.77 3.16
CA PRO A 558 -33.93 -19.02 3.36
C PRO A 558 -34.59 -19.90 4.44
N PRO A 559 -34.68 -21.24 4.24
CA PRO A 559 -35.35 -22.14 5.18
C PRO A 559 -34.83 -22.07 6.62
N ARG A 560 -33.56 -21.69 6.80
CA ARG A 560 -32.94 -21.50 8.12
C ARG A 560 -33.65 -20.42 8.93
N PHE A 561 -34.14 -19.36 8.29
CA PHE A 561 -34.86 -18.26 8.95
C PHE A 561 -36.38 -18.49 9.08
N HIS A 562 -36.90 -19.65 8.68
CA HIS A 562 -38.31 -20.00 8.90
C HIS A 562 -38.58 -20.51 10.31
N LYS A 563 -37.57 -21.10 10.97
CA LYS A 563 -37.68 -21.70 12.31
C LYS A 563 -37.16 -20.79 13.44
N LEU A 564 -36.62 -19.63 13.05
CA LEU A 564 -36.21 -18.53 13.92
C LEU A 564 -37.37 -17.53 14.00
#